data_AF-A0A1I2TUP4-F1
#
_entry.id   AF-A0A1I2TUP4-F1
#
_cell.length_a   1.000
_cell.length_b   1.000
_cell.length_c   1.000
_cell.angle_alpha   90.00
_cell.angle_beta   90.00
_cell.angle_gamma   90.00
#
_symmetry.space_group_name_H-M   'P 1'
#
loop_
_entity.id
_entity.type
_entity.pdbx_description
1 polymer ?
#
loop_
_entity_poly.entity_id
_entity_poly.type
_entity_poly.pdbx_seq_one_letter_code
_entity_poly.pdbx_strand_id
1 'polypeptide(L)'
;VNFYTIMEYPMTSCGCFECILSMVPECNGFMVVNREHGGMTPSGMTFSTLAGTIGGGAQMPGFMGIGKSYLASPKFVPADGGLGRLVWMPKALKEELRASLEEAAENAGLGKDFVDKIADETVGTSGEEIMSFLEEKGHPALTMDPLM
;
A
#
# COMPACT_ATOMS: atom_id res chain seq x y z
N VAL A 1 9.77 2.89 -18.15
CA VAL A 1 8.67 2.91 -17.17
C VAL A 1 8.14 1.50 -17.06
N ASN A 2 8.08 0.98 -15.85
CA ASN A 2 7.56 -0.36 -15.59
C ASN A 2 6.13 -0.25 -15.05
N PHE A 3 5.19 -0.95 -15.67
CA PHE A 3 3.76 -0.83 -15.35
C PHE A 3 3.33 -1.63 -14.11
N TYR A 4 4.18 -2.56 -13.66
CA TYR A 4 3.78 -3.62 -12.73
C TYR A 4 4.67 -3.72 -11.48
N THR A 5 5.55 -2.75 -11.27
CA THR A 5 6.40 -2.62 -10.08
C THR A 5 6.51 -1.15 -9.67
N ILE A 6 6.63 -0.89 -8.37
CA ILE A 6 7.04 0.42 -7.85
C ILE A 6 8.54 0.50 -7.53
N MET A 7 9.23 -0.63 -7.54
CA MET A 7 10.61 -0.74 -7.09
C MET A 7 11.63 -0.33 -8.15
N GLU A 8 11.29 -0.43 -9.44
CA GLU A 8 12.20 -0.10 -10.53
C GLU A 8 11.50 0.70 -11.64
N TYR A 9 12.01 1.90 -11.95
CA TYR A 9 11.46 2.82 -12.96
C TYR A 9 9.92 2.99 -12.94
N PRO A 10 9.31 3.35 -11.78
CA PRO A 10 7.85 3.45 -11.64
C PRO A 10 7.23 4.53 -12.53
N MET A 11 5.90 4.50 -12.66
CA MET A 11 5.16 5.61 -13.27
C MET A 11 5.33 6.89 -12.45
N THR A 12 5.60 8.00 -13.14
CA THR A 12 5.72 9.33 -12.53
C THR A 12 4.35 9.88 -12.17
N SER A 13 4.28 10.80 -11.20
CA SER A 13 3.04 11.43 -10.77
C SER A 13 3.03 12.94 -11.06
N CYS A 14 1.86 13.48 -11.43
CA CYS A 14 1.68 14.93 -11.59
C CYS A 14 1.34 15.60 -10.25
N GLY A 15 0.17 15.29 -9.69
CA GLY A 15 -0.35 15.87 -8.44
C GLY A 15 -1.84 15.56 -8.17
N CYS A 16 -2.56 14.97 -9.13
CA CYS A 16 -3.98 14.65 -9.00
C CYS A 16 -4.29 13.21 -8.57
N PHE A 17 -3.29 12.42 -8.16
CA PHE A 17 -3.49 11.05 -7.67
C PHE A 17 -4.42 11.00 -6.45
N GLU A 18 -5.27 9.98 -6.39
CA GLU A 18 -6.22 9.76 -5.29
C GLU A 18 -5.50 9.16 -4.08
N CYS A 19 -4.53 8.28 -4.34
CA CYS A 19 -3.76 7.57 -3.34
C CYS A 19 -2.26 7.62 -3.67
N ILE A 20 -1.43 7.44 -2.63
CA ILE A 20 0.01 7.25 -2.75
C ILE A 20 0.35 5.88 -2.17
N LEU A 21 1.04 5.07 -2.97
CA LEU A 21 1.68 3.83 -2.55
C LEU A 21 3.12 4.13 -2.14
N SER A 22 3.55 3.64 -0.99
CA SER A 22 4.92 3.78 -0.47
C SER A 22 5.42 2.47 0.10
N MET A 23 6.69 2.17 -0.08
CA MET A 23 7.36 1.08 0.61
C MET A 23 7.48 1.32 2.11
N VAL A 24 7.29 0.25 2.88
CA VAL A 24 7.56 0.16 4.33
C VAL A 24 8.57 -0.99 4.51
N PRO A 25 9.88 -0.69 4.52
CA PRO A 25 10.93 -1.72 4.53
C PRO A 25 10.81 -2.69 5.71
N GLU A 26 10.47 -2.19 6.89
CA GLU A 26 10.35 -2.96 8.12
C GLU A 26 9.34 -4.09 7.95
N CYS A 27 8.25 -3.85 7.23
CA CYS A 27 7.14 -4.79 7.04
C CYS A 27 7.23 -5.62 5.75
N ASN A 28 8.34 -5.51 4.99
CA ASN A 28 8.50 -6.16 3.68
C ASN A 28 7.30 -5.93 2.73
N GLY A 29 6.73 -4.71 2.76
CA GLY A 29 5.46 -4.42 2.11
C GLY A 29 5.25 -2.95 1.77
N PHE A 30 4.02 -2.64 1.38
CA PHE A 30 3.58 -1.33 0.95
C PHE A 30 2.46 -0.80 1.85
N MET A 31 2.49 0.50 2.12
CA MET A 31 1.35 1.24 2.65
C MET A 31 0.68 2.03 1.52
N VAL A 32 -0.63 2.24 1.62
CA VAL A 32 -1.36 3.19 0.77
C VAL A 32 -2.02 4.26 1.63
N VAL A 33 -2.01 5.51 1.18
CA VAL A 33 -2.72 6.62 1.84
C VAL A 33 -3.48 7.45 0.82
N ASN A 34 -4.76 7.73 1.08
CA ASN A 34 -5.61 8.57 0.23
C ASN A 34 -5.58 10.05 0.63
N ARG A 35 -5.93 10.93 -0.31
CA ARG A 35 -5.89 12.39 -0.14
C ARG A 35 -6.68 12.89 1.07
N GLU A 36 -7.77 12.22 1.41
CA GLU A 36 -8.66 12.61 2.52
C GLU A 36 -8.07 12.28 3.90
N HIS A 37 -7.01 11.46 3.98
CA HIS A 37 -6.39 11.09 5.25
C HIS A 37 -5.32 12.11 5.67
N GLY A 38 -5.57 12.81 6.78
CA GLY A 38 -4.66 13.83 7.33
C GLY A 38 -3.64 13.32 8.36
N GLY A 39 -3.67 12.03 8.71
CA GLY A 39 -2.82 11.43 9.74
C GLY A 39 -1.41 11.06 9.27
N MET A 40 -0.61 10.61 10.23
CA MET A 40 0.71 10.03 9.97
C MET A 40 0.57 8.61 9.41
N THR A 41 1.55 8.19 8.62
CA THR A 41 1.58 6.85 8.01
C THR A 41 2.89 6.14 8.36
N PRO A 42 2.97 4.81 8.18
CA PRO A 42 4.19 4.04 8.43
C PRO A 42 5.42 4.50 7.64
N SER A 43 5.25 5.30 6.58
CA SER A 43 6.38 5.91 5.86
C SER A 43 7.01 7.10 6.60
N GLY A 44 6.53 7.45 7.80
CA GLY A 44 6.96 8.62 8.57
C GLY A 44 6.50 9.96 7.97
N MET A 45 5.56 9.94 7.03
CA MET A 45 5.08 11.13 6.33
C MET A 45 3.55 11.11 6.22
N THR A 46 2.93 12.31 6.15
CA THR A 46 1.52 12.47 5.80
C THR A 46 1.33 12.40 4.28
N PHE A 47 0.08 12.28 3.82
CA PHE A 47 -0.25 12.36 2.39
C PHE A 47 0.33 13.63 1.74
N SER A 48 0.18 14.80 2.38
CA SER A 48 0.65 16.08 1.83
C SER A 48 2.17 16.13 1.64
N THR A 49 2.92 15.58 2.60
CA THR A 49 4.38 15.50 2.48
C THR A 49 4.79 14.55 1.36
N LEU A 50 4.21 13.35 1.32
CA LEU A 50 4.44 12.38 0.24
C LEU A 50 4.09 12.95 -1.14
N ALA A 51 2.98 13.67 -1.25
CA ALA A 51 2.53 14.29 -2.49
C ALA A 51 3.54 15.33 -3.01
N GLY A 52 4.16 16.10 -2.10
CA GLY A 52 5.24 17.02 -2.43
C GLY A 52 6.52 16.32 -2.91
N THR A 53 6.79 15.10 -2.42
CA THR A 53 7.96 14.30 -2.80
C THR A 53 7.81 13.64 -4.17
N ILE A 54 6.63 13.11 -4.49
CA ILE A 54 6.44 12.29 -5.71
C ILE A 54 5.83 13.07 -6.88
N GLY A 55 5.30 14.26 -6.62
CA GLY A 55 4.70 15.11 -7.64
C GLY A 55 5.73 15.71 -8.59
N GLY A 56 5.25 16.31 -9.68
CA GLY A 56 6.11 17.06 -10.61
C GLY A 56 6.86 16.22 -11.65
N GLY A 57 6.50 14.95 -11.84
CA GLY A 57 7.01 14.15 -12.95
C GLY A 57 8.37 13.47 -12.71
N ALA A 58 8.85 13.45 -11.46
CA ALA A 58 10.05 12.69 -11.10
C ALA A 58 9.74 11.19 -10.97
N GLN A 59 10.70 10.32 -11.32
CA GLN A 59 10.63 8.89 -11.02
C GLN A 59 11.23 8.62 -9.66
N MET A 60 10.44 8.03 -8.76
CA MET A 60 10.82 7.78 -7.37
C MET A 60 10.60 6.29 -7.03
N PRO A 61 11.61 5.43 -7.18
CA PRO A 61 11.54 4.04 -6.75
C PRO A 61 11.04 3.90 -5.30
N GLY A 62 10.12 2.97 -5.08
CA GLY A 62 9.44 2.77 -3.79
C GLY A 62 8.22 3.66 -3.56
N PHE A 63 7.91 4.60 -4.46
CA PHE A 63 6.76 5.49 -4.36
C PHE A 63 5.99 5.60 -5.68
N MET A 64 4.66 5.59 -5.64
CA MET A 64 3.83 5.77 -6.82
C MET A 64 2.45 6.35 -6.49
N GLY A 65 2.04 7.39 -7.20
CA GLY A 65 0.67 7.89 -7.16
C GLY A 65 -0.27 7.00 -7.99
N ILE A 66 -1.41 6.63 -7.42
CA ILE A 66 -2.38 5.71 -8.04
C ILE A 66 -3.82 6.20 -7.85
N GLY A 67 -4.74 5.64 -8.66
CA GLY A 67 -6.18 5.73 -8.39
C GLY A 67 -6.65 4.65 -7.42
N LYS A 68 -7.74 4.88 -6.71
CA LYS A 68 -8.28 3.94 -5.70
C LYS A 68 -8.60 2.56 -6.28
N SER A 69 -9.21 2.54 -7.47
CA SER A 69 -9.61 1.30 -8.15
C SER A 69 -8.43 0.40 -8.53
N TYR A 70 -7.21 0.93 -8.61
CA TYR A 70 -6.03 0.14 -8.93
C TYR A 70 -5.69 -0.87 -7.83
N LEU A 71 -6.05 -0.60 -6.56
CA LEU A 71 -5.80 -1.51 -5.43
C LEU A 71 -6.50 -2.87 -5.59
N ALA A 72 -7.68 -2.90 -6.23
CA ALA A 72 -8.44 -4.12 -6.49
C ALA A 72 -8.15 -4.74 -7.87
N SER A 73 -7.22 -4.17 -8.64
CA SER A 73 -6.89 -4.67 -9.97
C SER A 73 -6.09 -5.97 -9.91
N PRO A 74 -6.36 -6.95 -10.80
CA PRO A 74 -5.47 -8.11 -10.96
C PRO A 74 -4.07 -7.75 -11.47
N LYS A 75 -3.85 -6.48 -11.85
CA LYS A 75 -2.56 -5.92 -12.24
C LYS A 75 -2.00 -4.95 -11.21
N PHE A 76 -2.51 -4.95 -9.97
CA PHE A 76 -1.92 -4.23 -8.85
C PHE A 76 -0.52 -4.80 -8.57
N VAL A 77 0.52 -4.06 -8.95
CA VAL A 77 1.97 -4.33 -8.74
C VAL A 77 2.37 -5.81 -8.69
N PRO A 78 1.99 -6.65 -9.68
CA PRO A 78 2.17 -8.10 -9.57
C PRO A 78 3.65 -8.53 -9.58
N ALA A 79 4.55 -7.70 -10.13
CA ALA A 79 5.99 -7.99 -10.09
C ALA A 79 6.57 -7.83 -8.67
N ASP A 80 5.89 -7.09 -7.79
CA ASP A 80 6.29 -6.89 -6.40
C ASP A 80 5.57 -7.85 -5.44
N GLY A 81 4.63 -8.67 -5.93
CA GLY A 81 3.80 -9.56 -5.10
C GLY A 81 2.36 -9.09 -4.90
N GLY A 82 1.96 -8.00 -5.55
CA GLY A 82 0.58 -7.53 -5.63
C GLY A 82 -0.08 -7.27 -4.29
N LEU A 83 -1.37 -7.63 -4.17
CA LEU A 83 -2.20 -7.27 -3.02
C LEU A 83 -1.65 -7.84 -1.70
N GLY A 84 -0.95 -8.98 -1.75
CA GLY A 84 -0.32 -9.60 -0.57
C GLY A 84 0.77 -8.74 0.08
N ARG A 85 1.25 -7.69 -0.60
CA ARG A 85 2.20 -6.71 -0.05
C ARG A 85 1.54 -5.55 0.68
N LEU A 86 0.23 -5.37 0.59
CA LEU A 86 -0.44 -4.22 1.18
C LEU A 86 -0.57 -4.41 2.70
N VAL A 87 0.31 -3.79 3.48
CA VAL A 87 0.40 -3.96 4.94
C VAL A 87 -0.36 -2.90 5.73
N TRP A 88 -0.64 -1.74 5.11
CA TRP A 88 -1.31 -0.63 5.81
C TRP A 88 -2.18 0.21 4.86
N MET A 89 -3.36 0.60 5.32
CA MET A 89 -4.24 1.55 4.63
C MET A 89 -5.16 2.26 5.62
N PRO A 90 -5.60 3.51 5.36
CA PRO A 90 -6.56 4.20 6.20
C PRO A 90 -7.85 3.40 6.36
N LYS A 91 -8.40 3.34 7.57
CA LYS A 91 -9.61 2.57 7.86
C LYS A 91 -10.79 3.01 7.01
N ALA A 92 -10.97 4.32 6.83
CA ALA A 92 -12.03 4.85 5.96
C ALA A 92 -11.91 4.37 4.50
N LEU A 93 -10.68 4.31 3.96
CA LEU A 93 -10.40 3.79 2.63
C LEU A 93 -10.62 2.27 2.54
N LYS A 94 -10.26 1.55 3.61
CA LYS A 94 -10.48 0.10 3.74
C LYS A 94 -11.96 -0.23 3.66
N GLU A 95 -12.78 0.49 4.41
CA GLU A 95 -14.24 0.30 4.40
C GLU A 95 -14.88 0.74 3.08
N GLU A 96 -14.40 1.83 2.47
CA GLU A 96 -14.85 2.27 1.13
C GLU A 96 -14.61 1.19 0.06
N LEU A 97 -13.44 0.54 0.08
CA LEU A 97 -13.02 -0.42 -0.93
C LEU A 97 -13.22 -1.88 -0.52
N ARG A 98 -13.77 -2.16 0.67
CA ARG A 98 -13.79 -3.49 1.29
C ARG A 98 -14.30 -4.57 0.36
N ALA A 99 -15.47 -4.39 -0.26
CA ALA A 99 -16.05 -5.39 -1.15
C ALA A 99 -15.13 -5.74 -2.34
N SER A 100 -14.53 -4.71 -2.96
CA SER A 100 -13.60 -4.89 -4.08
C SER A 100 -12.28 -5.53 -3.66
N LEU A 101 -11.77 -5.19 -2.47
CA LEU A 101 -10.55 -5.76 -1.91
C LEU A 101 -10.75 -7.23 -1.49
N GLU A 102 -11.88 -7.57 -0.89
CA GLU A 102 -12.23 -8.95 -0.53
C GLU A 102 -12.31 -9.84 -1.78
N GLU A 103 -12.96 -9.35 -2.85
CA GLU A 103 -13.01 -10.06 -4.13
C GLU A 103 -11.61 -10.20 -4.76
N ALA A 104 -10.81 -9.14 -4.77
CA ALA A 104 -9.45 -9.17 -5.28
C ALA A 104 -8.55 -10.12 -4.47
N ALA A 105 -8.70 -10.16 -3.15
CA ALA A 105 -7.96 -11.05 -2.26
C ALA A 105 -8.34 -12.52 -2.46
N GLU A 106 -9.63 -12.82 -2.63
CA GLU A 106 -10.11 -14.16 -2.98
C GLU A 106 -9.52 -14.62 -4.32
N ASN A 107 -9.59 -13.77 -5.34
CA ASN A 107 -9.04 -14.05 -6.67
C ASN A 107 -7.51 -14.23 -6.67
N ALA A 108 -6.81 -13.58 -5.73
CA ALA A 108 -5.37 -13.72 -5.53
C ALA A 108 -4.99 -14.92 -4.65
N GLY A 109 -5.95 -15.67 -4.11
CA GLY A 109 -5.70 -16.82 -3.23
C GLY A 109 -5.27 -16.44 -1.80
N LEU A 110 -5.53 -15.20 -1.37
CA LEU A 110 -5.23 -14.69 -0.03
C LEU A 110 -6.37 -14.91 0.97
N GLY A 111 -7.58 -15.17 0.47
CA GLY A 111 -8.82 -15.26 1.23
C GLY A 111 -9.45 -13.89 1.51
N LYS A 112 -10.78 -13.81 1.57
CA LYS A 112 -11.49 -12.56 1.87
C LYS A 112 -11.09 -11.92 3.20
N ASP A 113 -10.74 -12.73 4.19
CA ASP A 113 -10.26 -12.31 5.51
C ASP A 113 -8.90 -11.60 5.45
N PHE A 114 -8.20 -11.62 4.30
CA PHE A 114 -6.97 -10.86 4.10
C PHE A 114 -7.15 -9.37 4.42
N VAL A 115 -8.29 -8.77 4.09
CA VAL A 115 -8.54 -7.33 4.33
C VAL A 115 -8.43 -6.97 5.82
N ASP A 116 -8.76 -7.92 6.72
CA ASP A 116 -8.66 -7.75 8.17
C ASP A 116 -7.22 -7.96 8.71
N LYS A 117 -6.29 -8.42 7.86
CA LYS A 117 -4.87 -8.56 8.17
C LYS A 117 -4.07 -7.29 7.84
N ILE A 118 -4.64 -6.39 7.04
CA ILE A 118 -4.03 -5.11 6.70
C ILE A 118 -4.18 -4.17 7.90
N ALA A 119 -3.10 -3.55 8.37
CA ALA A 119 -3.16 -2.58 9.45
C ALA A 119 -3.83 -1.27 9.00
N ASP A 120 -4.20 -0.43 9.95
CA ASP A 120 -4.70 0.93 9.72
C ASP A 120 -4.31 1.85 10.89
N GLU A 121 -4.73 3.11 10.86
CA GLU A 121 -4.41 4.10 11.89
C GLU A 121 -4.94 3.73 13.29
N THR A 122 -5.86 2.76 13.41
CA THR A 122 -6.33 2.27 14.72
C THR A 122 -5.40 1.22 15.33
N VAL A 123 -4.50 0.65 14.52
CA VAL A 123 -3.43 -0.25 14.97
C VAL A 123 -2.16 0.54 15.27
N GLY A 124 -1.76 1.43 14.36
CA GLY A 124 -0.53 2.20 14.48
C GLY A 124 -0.23 3.04 13.24
N THR A 125 0.74 3.94 13.38
CA THR A 125 1.17 4.87 12.32
C THR A 125 2.68 4.81 12.04
N SER A 126 3.40 3.87 12.64
CA SER A 126 4.80 3.56 12.31
C SER A 126 4.96 2.09 11.91
N GLY A 127 6.00 1.75 11.15
CA GLY A 127 6.32 0.36 10.77
C GLY A 127 6.52 -0.55 11.98
N GLU A 128 7.14 -0.02 13.05
CA GLU A 128 7.34 -0.74 14.31
C GLU A 128 6.03 -1.01 15.05
N GLU A 129 5.13 -0.03 15.14
CA GLU A 129 3.84 -0.17 15.83
C GLU A 129 2.95 -1.23 15.18
N ILE A 130 2.94 -1.30 13.85
CA ILE A 130 2.08 -2.23 13.11
C ILE A 130 2.68 -3.63 13.03
N MET A 131 3.97 -3.81 13.32
CA MET A 131 4.66 -5.10 13.17
C MET A 131 3.99 -6.21 13.98
N SER A 132 3.73 -5.96 15.26
CA SER A 132 3.13 -6.95 16.16
C SER A 132 1.75 -7.41 15.67
N PHE A 133 0.96 -6.50 15.10
CA PHE A 133 -0.34 -6.83 14.51
C PHE A 133 -0.19 -7.69 13.25
N LEU A 134 0.75 -7.36 12.37
CA LEU A 134 1.02 -8.13 11.15
C LEU A 134 1.49 -9.56 11.48
N GLU A 135 2.33 -9.71 12.50
CA GLU A 135 2.77 -11.01 13.01
C GLU A 135 1.61 -11.82 13.60
N GLU A 136 0.80 -11.22 14.48
CA GLU A 136 -0.36 -11.86 15.10
C GLU A 136 -1.38 -12.34 14.05
N LYS A 137 -1.60 -11.54 13.01
CA LYS A 137 -2.51 -11.86 11.90
C LYS A 137 -1.91 -12.80 10.86
N GLY A 138 -0.62 -13.11 10.95
CA GLY A 138 0.11 -13.91 9.97
C GLY A 138 0.06 -13.27 8.58
N HIS A 139 0.35 -11.97 8.48
CA HIS A 139 0.27 -11.24 7.23
C HIS A 139 1.26 -11.81 6.20
N PRO A 140 0.83 -12.13 4.96
CA PRO A 140 1.65 -12.86 3.98
C PRO A 140 2.96 -12.14 3.63
N ALA A 141 2.95 -10.80 3.56
CA ALA A 141 4.14 -9.98 3.26
C ALA A 141 5.37 -10.33 4.10
N LEU A 142 5.18 -10.74 5.37
CA LEU A 142 6.29 -11.07 6.28
C LEU A 142 7.06 -12.34 5.89
N THR A 143 6.46 -13.19 5.05
CA THR A 143 7.03 -14.47 4.62
C THR A 143 7.37 -14.53 3.13
N MET A 144 7.03 -13.48 2.39
CA MET A 144 7.38 -13.37 0.97
C MET A 144 8.87 -13.01 0.82
N ASP A 145 9.40 -13.23 -0.39
CA ASP A 145 10.79 -12.83 -0.70
C ASP A 145 11.02 -11.35 -0.36
N PRO A 146 12.23 -10.95 0.05
CA PRO A 146 12.54 -9.55 0.28
C PRO A 146 12.26 -8.69 -0.95
N LEU A 147 11.63 -7.52 -0.75
CA LEU A 147 11.50 -6.50 -1.80
C LEU A 147 12.85 -5.83 -2.16
N MET A 148 13.89 -6.07 -1.35
CA MET A 148 15.28 -5.61 -1.53
C MET A 148 16.28 -6.75 -1.27
#